data_AF-A0A4V2MHV6-F1
#
_entry.id   AF-A0A4V2MHV6-F1
#
_cell.length_a   1.000
_cell.length_b   1.000
_cell.length_c   1.000
_cell.angle_alpha   90.00
_cell.angle_beta   90.00
_cell.angle_gamma   90.00
#
_symmetry.space_group_name_H-M   'P 1'
#
loop_
_entity.id
_entity.type
_entity.pdbx_description
1 polymer ?
#
loop_
_entity_poly.entity_id
_entity_poly.type
_entity_poly.pdbx_seq_one_letter_code
_entity_poly.pdbx_strand_id
1 'polypeptide(L)'
;MFQKYYKILVIVLCLFHCITDSYAQLDKLNVKRDDPCDCKLSKNLKEGDWSLGAVGDSVIVCNKGAIRTLANGTSKRYSSWVELLKEQSLYNDFERIIYCTTGAMVPRENGFAGYSLTYSKKQLVINWHIRIDSFEVSNKRWSDKIRPVLQQRIYARQGNLFISEKRVIFHPHKISELAIKDVNQMYLTQKKQNNKYGMPPLSKRLFVLAMSGHQVSITRLLNLNKEFDVSEDSRLPGYQAIMRQKLKQK
;
A
#
# COMPACT_ATOMS: atom_id res chain seq x y z
N MET A 1 -21.17 -55.32 -32.33
CA MET A 1 -20.56 -54.56 -31.21
C MET A 1 -20.37 -53.05 -31.50
N PHE A 2 -20.61 -52.56 -32.74
CA PHE A 2 -20.35 -51.17 -33.14
C PHE A 2 -21.50 -50.16 -32.90
N GLN A 3 -22.75 -50.62 -32.71
CA GLN A 3 -23.92 -49.73 -32.61
C GLN A 3 -24.08 -49.03 -31.24
N LYS A 4 -23.52 -49.58 -30.16
CA LYS A 4 -23.61 -48.97 -28.83
C LYS A 4 -22.69 -47.76 -28.65
N TYR A 5 -21.56 -47.72 -29.38
CA TYR A 5 -20.59 -46.62 -29.29
C TYR A 5 -21.04 -45.36 -30.04
N TYR A 6 -21.87 -45.50 -31.08
CA TYR A 6 -22.36 -44.36 -31.86
C TYR A 6 -23.32 -43.46 -31.06
N LYS A 7 -24.16 -44.05 -30.20
CA LYS A 7 -25.09 -43.29 -29.35
C LYS A 7 -24.36 -42.50 -28.26
N ILE A 8 -23.23 -43.01 -27.75
CA ILE A 8 -22.42 -42.30 -26.75
C ILE A 8 -21.66 -41.14 -27.39
N LEU A 9 -21.13 -41.32 -28.60
CA LEU A 9 -20.40 -40.27 -29.32
C LEU A 9 -21.30 -39.06 -29.65
N VAL A 10 -22.55 -39.30 -30.06
CA VAL A 10 -23.51 -38.21 -30.38
C VAL A 10 -23.93 -37.43 -29.14
N ILE A 11 -24.11 -38.10 -27.99
CA ILE A 11 -24.45 -37.41 -26.72
C ILE A 11 -23.27 -36.56 -26.22
N VAL A 12 -22.03 -37.04 -26.35
CA VAL A 12 -20.83 -36.26 -26.00
C VAL A 12 -20.65 -35.05 -26.92
N LEU A 13 -20.89 -35.19 -28.23
CA LEU A 13 -20.82 -34.08 -29.20
C LEU A 13 -21.90 -33.01 -28.97
N CYS A 14 -23.12 -33.40 -28.59
CA CYS A 14 -24.18 -32.45 -28.23
C CYS A 14 -23.91 -31.72 -26.91
N LEU A 15 -23.31 -32.38 -25.92
CA LEU A 15 -22.89 -31.74 -24.66
C LEU A 15 -21.77 -30.71 -24.88
N PHE A 16 -20.82 -30.98 -25.78
CA PHE A 16 -19.77 -30.01 -26.10
C PHE A 16 -20.29 -28.78 -26.86
N HIS A 17 -21.29 -28.92 -27.75
CA HIS A 17 -21.89 -27.76 -28.44
C HIS A 17 -22.70 -26.84 -27.51
N CYS A 18 -23.46 -27.39 -26.56
CA CYS A 18 -24.19 -26.56 -25.58
C CYS A 18 -23.27 -25.79 -24.63
N ILE A 19 -22.09 -26.35 -24.32
CA ILE A 19 -21.12 -25.70 -23.44
C ILE A 19 -20.44 -24.54 -24.19
N THR A 20 -20.05 -24.72 -25.46
CA THR A 20 -19.42 -23.66 -26.25
C THR A 20 -20.37 -22.50 -26.58
N ASP A 21 -21.65 -22.77 -26.81
CA ASP A 21 -22.65 -21.71 -27.04
C ASP A 21 -23.00 -20.94 -25.76
N SER A 22 -22.99 -21.61 -24.60
CA SER A 22 -23.18 -20.92 -23.31
C SER A 22 -22.02 -19.97 -22.98
N TYR A 23 -20.77 -20.34 -23.30
CA TYR A 23 -19.62 -19.44 -23.12
C TYR A 23 -19.60 -18.30 -24.15
N ALA A 24 -19.97 -18.55 -25.41
CA ALA A 24 -20.05 -17.52 -26.44
C ALA A 24 -21.22 -16.53 -26.23
N GLN A 25 -22.32 -16.95 -25.61
CA GLN A 25 -23.41 -16.04 -25.21
C GLN A 25 -23.07 -15.20 -23.97
N LEU A 26 -22.19 -15.68 -23.07
CA LEU A 26 -21.71 -14.89 -21.93
C LEU A 26 -20.80 -13.73 -22.36
N ASP A 27 -20.02 -13.88 -23.44
CA ASP A 27 -19.24 -12.79 -24.04
C ASP A 27 -20.10 -11.84 -24.90
N LYS A 28 -21.22 -12.32 -25.47
CA LYS A 28 -22.18 -11.49 -26.23
C LYS A 28 -23.22 -10.76 -25.36
N LEU A 29 -23.35 -11.15 -24.10
CA LEU A 29 -23.96 -10.31 -23.07
C LEU A 29 -22.98 -9.19 -22.72
N ASN A 30 -22.85 -8.25 -23.65
CA ASN A 30 -22.58 -6.84 -23.37
C ASN A 30 -23.72 -6.30 -22.49
N VAL A 31 -23.89 -6.86 -21.30
CA VAL A 31 -24.41 -6.11 -20.18
C VAL A 31 -23.44 -4.96 -20.09
N LYS A 32 -23.87 -3.79 -20.54
CA LYS A 32 -23.36 -2.52 -20.02
C LYS A 32 -23.39 -2.70 -18.51
N ARG A 33 -22.29 -3.17 -17.93
CA ARG A 33 -22.07 -3.09 -16.50
C ARG A 33 -21.89 -1.61 -16.31
N ASP A 34 -23.00 -0.95 -16.02
CA ASP A 34 -23.03 0.45 -15.64
C ASP A 34 -21.94 0.61 -14.60
N ASP A 35 -21.03 1.51 -14.91
CA ASP A 35 -19.94 1.86 -14.02
C ASP A 35 -20.59 2.33 -12.72
N PRO A 36 -20.31 1.73 -11.55
CA PRO A 36 -21.05 2.03 -10.31
C PRO A 36 -20.93 3.50 -9.87
N CYS A 37 -20.10 4.29 -10.54
CA CYS A 37 -19.94 5.72 -10.30
C CYS A 37 -19.98 6.60 -11.56
N ASP A 38 -20.54 6.11 -12.68
CA ASP A 38 -20.60 6.87 -13.95
C ASP A 38 -19.22 7.35 -14.43
N CYS A 39 -18.20 6.50 -14.25
CA CYS A 39 -16.82 6.91 -14.49
C CYS A 39 -16.50 7.17 -15.97
N LYS A 40 -16.35 8.44 -16.31
CA LYS A 40 -15.98 8.87 -17.67
C LYS A 40 -14.52 8.58 -18.04
N LEU A 41 -13.72 8.04 -17.12
CA LEU A 41 -12.29 7.72 -17.34
C LEU A 41 -12.04 6.43 -18.15
N SER A 42 -13.10 5.70 -18.53
CA SER A 42 -13.03 4.33 -19.07
C SER A 42 -12.07 4.07 -20.25
N LYS A 43 -11.62 5.12 -20.98
CA LYS A 43 -10.67 4.98 -22.10
C LYS A 43 -9.18 5.13 -21.73
N ASN A 44 -8.87 5.66 -20.54
CA ASN A 44 -7.49 6.02 -20.14
C ASN A 44 -6.98 5.28 -18.90
N LEU A 45 -7.80 4.42 -18.28
CA LEU A 45 -7.40 3.63 -17.13
C LEU A 45 -6.61 2.40 -17.58
N LYS A 46 -5.42 2.23 -17.02
CA LYS A 46 -4.59 1.03 -17.19
C LYS A 46 -5.04 -0.05 -16.21
N GLU A 47 -4.70 -1.30 -16.51
CA GLU A 47 -4.77 -2.37 -15.52
C GLU A 47 -3.96 -1.98 -14.28
N GLY A 48 -4.53 -2.15 -13.09
CA GLY A 48 -3.91 -1.70 -11.83
C GLY A 48 -4.20 -0.25 -11.43
N ASP A 49 -4.92 0.53 -12.24
CA ASP A 49 -5.45 1.84 -11.79
C ASP A 49 -6.71 1.67 -10.96
N TRP A 50 -6.81 2.44 -9.88
CA TRP A 50 -7.95 2.44 -8.96
C TRP A 50 -8.72 3.74 -9.01
N SER A 51 -9.83 3.71 -9.73
CA SER A 51 -10.75 4.85 -9.82
C SER A 51 -11.70 4.88 -8.61
N LEU A 52 -11.84 6.06 -8.00
CA LEU A 52 -12.68 6.28 -6.82
C LEU A 52 -13.80 7.27 -7.10
N GLY A 53 -14.99 6.98 -6.57
CA GLY A 53 -16.15 7.86 -6.56
C GLY A 53 -16.74 8.01 -5.16
N ALA A 54 -17.78 8.82 -5.03
CA ALA A 54 -18.51 9.03 -3.80
C ALA A 54 -20.02 8.84 -4.01
N VAL A 55 -20.67 8.12 -3.10
CA VAL A 55 -22.12 7.96 -3.05
C VAL A 55 -22.60 8.33 -1.65
N GLY A 56 -23.28 9.48 -1.53
CA GLY A 56 -23.57 10.10 -0.24
C GLY A 56 -22.29 10.33 0.55
N ASP A 57 -22.20 9.71 1.74
CA ASP A 57 -21.02 9.78 2.62
C ASP A 57 -20.12 8.53 2.53
N SER A 58 -20.23 7.76 1.44
CA SER A 58 -19.42 6.55 1.21
C SER A 58 -18.47 6.71 0.04
N VAL A 59 -17.20 6.33 0.25
CA VAL A 59 -16.26 6.13 -0.85
C VAL A 59 -16.61 4.82 -1.55
N ILE A 60 -16.62 4.84 -2.88
CA ILE A 60 -16.78 3.64 -3.71
C ILE A 60 -15.58 3.49 -4.66
N VAL A 61 -15.27 2.25 -5.01
CA VAL A 61 -14.23 1.91 -5.99
C VAL A 61 -14.92 1.56 -7.31
N CYS A 62 -14.58 2.29 -8.36
CA CYS A 62 -15.22 2.29 -9.66
C CYS A 62 -14.65 1.27 -10.66
N ASN A 63 -13.62 0.53 -10.25
CA ASN A 63 -12.93 -0.39 -11.13
C ASN A 63 -13.83 -1.51 -11.66
N LYS A 64 -13.73 -1.77 -12.97
CA LYS A 64 -14.39 -2.89 -13.63
C LYS A 64 -13.62 -4.19 -13.36
N GLY A 65 -14.34 -5.26 -12.98
CA GLY A 65 -13.79 -6.61 -12.85
C GLY A 65 -14.25 -7.33 -11.57
N ALA A 66 -14.51 -8.64 -11.66
CA ALA A 66 -14.77 -9.48 -10.49
C ALA A 66 -13.43 -9.97 -9.92
N ILE A 67 -13.25 -9.85 -8.60
CA ILE A 67 -12.05 -10.37 -7.92
C ILE A 67 -12.26 -11.86 -7.74
N ARG A 68 -11.61 -12.66 -8.59
CA ARG A 68 -11.80 -14.13 -8.63
C ARG A 68 -10.83 -14.90 -7.75
N THR A 69 -9.69 -14.34 -7.38
CA THR A 69 -8.61 -15.12 -6.78
C THR A 69 -7.85 -14.30 -5.75
N LEU A 70 -7.68 -14.87 -4.56
CA LEU A 70 -6.79 -14.34 -3.54
C LEU A 70 -5.40 -14.98 -3.65
N ALA A 71 -4.35 -14.24 -3.27
CA ALA A 71 -2.96 -14.72 -3.24
C ALA A 71 -2.69 -15.86 -2.23
N ASN A 72 -3.67 -16.25 -1.43
CA ASN A 72 -3.61 -17.31 -0.41
C ASN A 72 -4.39 -18.58 -0.81
N GLY A 73 -4.72 -18.75 -2.10
CA GLY A 73 -5.29 -19.98 -2.64
C GLY A 73 -6.75 -20.27 -2.26
N THR A 74 -7.41 -19.37 -1.52
CA THR A 74 -8.85 -19.50 -1.24
C THR A 74 -9.68 -18.87 -2.35
N SER A 75 -10.52 -19.69 -2.98
CA SER A 75 -11.53 -19.26 -3.96
C SER A 75 -12.69 -18.57 -3.24
N LYS A 76 -12.49 -17.31 -2.86
CA LYS A 76 -13.60 -16.43 -2.44
C LYS A 76 -13.85 -15.39 -3.51
N ARG A 77 -15.08 -15.34 -3.99
CA ARG A 77 -15.54 -14.38 -5.00
C ARG A 77 -16.13 -13.18 -4.28
N TYR A 78 -15.60 -12.00 -4.56
CA TYR A 78 -16.12 -10.75 -4.02
C TYR A 78 -17.00 -10.06 -5.06
N SER A 79 -18.11 -9.49 -4.59
CA SER A 79 -19.04 -8.73 -5.43
C SER A 79 -18.50 -7.35 -5.80
N SER A 80 -17.58 -6.80 -5.00
CA SER A 80 -16.93 -5.51 -5.23
C SER A 80 -15.54 -5.40 -4.59
N TRP A 81 -14.74 -4.45 -5.05
CA TRP A 81 -13.44 -4.10 -4.43
C TRP A 81 -13.57 -3.57 -3.00
N VAL A 82 -14.69 -2.89 -2.68
CA VAL A 82 -14.96 -2.42 -1.32
C VAL A 82 -15.17 -3.60 -0.37
N GLU A 83 -15.86 -4.65 -0.82
CA GLU A 83 -16.03 -5.88 -0.04
C GLU A 83 -14.67 -6.54 0.25
N LEU A 84 -13.83 -6.68 -0.77
CA LEU A 84 -12.47 -7.19 -0.62
C LEU A 84 -11.68 -6.37 0.42
N LEU A 85 -11.66 -5.05 0.29
CA LEU A 85 -10.87 -4.16 1.14
C LEU A 85 -11.38 -4.06 2.59
N LYS A 86 -12.63 -4.45 2.85
CA LYS A 86 -13.16 -4.56 4.22
C LYS A 86 -12.61 -5.78 4.94
N GLU A 87 -12.34 -6.85 4.21
CA GLU A 87 -11.87 -8.11 4.77
C GLU A 87 -10.34 -8.24 4.75
N GLN A 88 -9.68 -7.64 3.76
CA GLN A 88 -8.23 -7.75 3.60
C GLN A 88 -7.56 -6.44 3.19
N SER A 89 -6.32 -6.26 3.65
CA SER A 89 -5.46 -5.21 3.15
C SER A 89 -4.79 -5.65 1.86
N LEU A 90 -4.83 -4.80 0.84
CA LEU A 90 -4.02 -4.97 -0.37
C LEU A 90 -2.69 -4.25 -0.20
N TYR A 91 -1.58 -4.85 -0.64
CA TYR A 91 -0.23 -4.30 -0.47
C TYR A 91 0.47 -4.22 -1.83
N ASN A 92 0.76 -3.01 -2.30
CA ASN A 92 1.35 -2.74 -3.61
C ASN A 92 0.59 -3.32 -4.83
N ASP A 93 -0.65 -3.77 -4.68
CA ASP A 93 -1.44 -4.41 -5.75
C ASP A 93 -2.05 -3.43 -6.78
N PHE A 94 -1.64 -2.16 -6.76
CA PHE A 94 -2.15 -1.14 -7.69
C PHE A 94 -1.14 -0.04 -7.91
N GLU A 95 -1.18 0.56 -9.11
CA GLU A 95 -0.20 1.56 -9.53
C GLU A 95 -0.59 2.98 -9.11
N ARG A 96 -1.88 3.30 -9.24
CA ARG A 96 -2.42 4.67 -9.04
C ARG A 96 -3.81 4.64 -8.43
N ILE A 97 -4.10 5.63 -7.59
CA ILE A 97 -5.47 5.94 -7.14
C ILE A 97 -5.89 7.23 -7.82
N ILE A 98 -7.05 7.22 -8.47
CA ILE A 98 -7.51 8.27 -9.37
C ILE A 98 -8.92 8.69 -8.98
N TYR A 99 -9.18 9.99 -8.94
CA TYR A 99 -10.52 10.52 -8.79
C TYR A 99 -11.29 10.41 -10.08
N CYS A 100 -12.39 9.68 -10.00
CA CYS A 100 -13.19 9.35 -11.15
C CYS A 100 -13.75 10.59 -11.87
N THR A 101 -14.12 11.63 -11.12
CA THR A 101 -14.73 12.86 -11.66
C THR A 101 -13.71 13.81 -12.29
N THR A 102 -12.49 13.89 -11.76
CA THR A 102 -11.48 14.87 -12.19
C THR A 102 -10.31 14.26 -12.95
N GLY A 103 -10.11 12.95 -12.89
CA GLY A 103 -8.90 12.28 -13.36
C GLY A 103 -7.65 12.57 -12.50
N ALA A 104 -7.78 13.35 -11.42
CA ALA A 104 -6.66 13.70 -10.56
C ALA A 104 -6.15 12.47 -9.79
N MET A 105 -4.83 12.33 -9.69
CA MET A 105 -4.22 11.26 -8.92
C MET A 105 -4.12 11.65 -7.45
N VAL A 106 -4.33 10.68 -6.56
CA VAL A 106 -3.94 10.82 -5.16
C VAL A 106 -2.41 10.87 -5.11
N PRO A 107 -1.80 11.92 -4.53
CA PRO A 107 -0.35 12.06 -4.52
C PRO A 107 0.33 10.86 -3.87
N ARG A 108 1.34 10.30 -4.56
CA ARG A 108 2.18 9.24 -4.03
C ARG A 108 3.33 9.82 -3.23
N GLU A 109 3.64 9.20 -2.10
CA GLU A 109 4.83 9.55 -1.34
C GLU A 109 6.08 8.86 -1.91
N ASN A 110 7.11 9.64 -2.23
CA ASN A 110 8.41 9.15 -2.66
C ASN A 110 9.23 8.66 -1.46
N GLY A 111 10.11 7.68 -1.68
CA GLY A 111 10.99 7.14 -0.63
C GLY A 111 10.35 6.11 0.31
N PHE A 112 9.11 5.69 0.02
CA PHE A 112 8.41 4.63 0.75
C PHE A 112 8.61 3.26 0.08
N ALA A 113 8.62 2.21 0.90
CA ALA A 113 8.77 0.83 0.43
C ALA A 113 7.48 0.26 -0.19
N GLY A 114 6.37 0.98 -0.02
CA GLY A 114 5.07 0.59 -0.52
C GLY A 114 3.96 1.30 0.23
N TYR A 115 2.73 0.90 -0.09
CA TYR A 115 1.55 1.28 0.67
C TYR A 115 0.60 0.09 0.77
N SER A 116 -0.32 0.18 1.72
CA SER A 116 -1.44 -0.74 1.79
C SER A 116 -2.77 0.00 1.86
N LEU A 117 -3.79 -0.60 1.26
CA LEU A 117 -5.17 -0.11 1.33
C LEU A 117 -6.02 -1.01 2.19
N THR A 118 -6.85 -0.38 3.01
CA THR A 118 -7.98 -1.01 3.67
C THR A 118 -9.21 -0.13 3.51
N TYR A 119 -10.39 -0.71 3.70
CA TYR A 119 -11.64 0.03 3.74
C TYR A 119 -12.30 -0.11 5.11
N SER A 120 -12.55 1.02 5.76
CA SER A 120 -13.14 1.03 7.10
C SER A 120 -13.98 2.28 7.29
N LYS A 121 -15.12 2.14 8.01
CA LYS A 121 -16.04 3.25 8.31
C LYS A 121 -16.45 4.07 7.07
N LYS A 122 -16.72 3.38 5.95
CA LYS A 122 -17.08 3.99 4.64
C LYS A 122 -15.97 4.83 3.98
N GLN A 123 -14.73 4.67 4.43
CA GLN A 123 -13.55 5.41 3.97
C GLN A 123 -12.50 4.45 3.43
N LEU A 124 -11.71 4.92 2.47
CA LEU A 124 -10.49 4.25 2.06
C LEU A 124 -9.33 4.75 2.94
N VAL A 125 -8.56 3.82 3.50
CA VAL A 125 -7.42 4.11 4.36
C VAL A 125 -6.14 3.70 3.63
N ILE A 126 -5.26 4.68 3.43
CA ILE A 126 -3.94 4.49 2.83
C ILE A 126 -2.92 4.46 3.96
N ASN A 127 -2.21 3.34 4.12
CA ASN A 127 -1.07 3.26 5.02
C ASN A 127 0.21 3.24 4.19
N TRP A 128 1.08 4.22 4.38
CA TRP A 128 2.38 4.30 3.71
C TRP A 128 3.41 3.54 4.54
N HIS A 129 4.11 2.61 3.89
CA HIS A 129 5.07 1.73 4.54
C HIS A 129 6.50 2.14 4.23
N ILE A 130 7.34 2.11 5.25
CA ILE A 130 8.77 2.31 5.08
C ILE A 130 9.53 1.13 5.66
N ARG A 131 10.69 0.83 5.06
CA ARG A 131 11.65 -0.10 5.65
C ARG A 131 12.32 0.56 6.84
N ILE A 132 12.21 -0.05 8.01
CA ILE A 132 12.81 0.39 9.27
C ILE A 132 13.59 -0.76 9.90
N ASP A 133 14.60 -0.43 10.68
CA ASP A 133 15.31 -1.41 11.50
C ASP A 133 14.64 -1.53 12.88
N SER A 134 14.34 -2.75 13.32
CA SER A 134 13.85 -3.05 14.68
C SER A 134 14.95 -3.72 15.49
N PHE A 135 15.22 -3.25 16.70
CA PHE A 135 16.24 -3.86 17.56
C PHE A 135 15.66 -5.02 18.38
N GLU A 136 16.24 -6.21 18.25
CA GLU A 136 15.93 -7.40 19.03
C GLU A 136 16.89 -7.48 20.22
N VAL A 137 16.37 -7.25 21.43
CA VAL A 137 17.19 -7.19 22.66
C VAL A 137 17.86 -8.53 22.98
N SER A 138 17.13 -9.64 22.83
CA SER A 138 17.64 -11.00 23.12
C SER A 138 18.89 -11.33 22.32
N ASN A 139 18.89 -10.94 21.04
CA ASN A 139 19.95 -11.30 20.08
C ASN A 139 20.91 -10.14 19.79
N LYS A 140 20.72 -8.99 20.45
CA LYS A 140 21.50 -7.75 20.28
C LYS A 140 21.68 -7.34 18.81
N ARG A 141 20.64 -7.51 17.99
CA ARG A 141 20.71 -7.30 16.55
C ARG A 141 19.57 -6.44 16.04
N TRP A 142 19.81 -5.77 14.92
CA TRP A 142 18.79 -5.08 14.16
C TRP A 142 18.21 -6.01 13.09
N SER A 143 16.90 -5.98 12.89
CA SER A 143 16.21 -6.66 11.80
C SER A 143 15.40 -5.68 10.94
N ASP A 144 15.54 -5.77 9.62
CA ASP A 144 14.78 -4.95 8.68
C ASP A 144 13.31 -5.40 8.69
N LYS A 145 12.40 -4.44 8.87
CA LYS A 145 10.95 -4.65 8.89
C LYS A 145 10.29 -3.60 8.01
N ILE A 146 9.25 -4.01 7.29
CA ILE A 146 8.36 -3.08 6.60
C ILE A 146 7.22 -2.77 7.56
N ARG A 147 7.01 -1.49 7.87
CA ARG A 147 5.96 -1.05 8.79
C ARG A 147 5.20 0.15 8.24
N PRO A 148 3.89 0.27 8.52
CA PRO A 148 3.13 1.46 8.20
C PRO A 148 3.55 2.60 9.15
N VAL A 149 3.86 3.76 8.59
CA VAL A 149 4.36 4.92 9.36
C VAL A 149 3.52 6.17 9.20
N LEU A 150 2.92 6.37 8.03
CA LEU A 150 1.93 7.41 7.79
C LEU A 150 0.61 6.80 7.38
N GLN A 151 -0.47 7.40 7.84
CA GLN A 151 -1.83 7.08 7.42
C GLN A 151 -2.47 8.30 6.79
N GLN A 152 -3.24 8.07 5.73
CA GLN A 152 -4.11 9.06 5.10
C GLN A 152 -5.47 8.42 4.84
N ARG A 153 -6.54 9.22 4.89
CA ARG A 153 -7.90 8.76 4.62
C ARG A 153 -8.45 9.49 3.42
N ILE A 154 -9.13 8.73 2.55
CA ILE A 154 -10.03 9.28 1.57
C ILE A 154 -11.44 9.00 2.08
N TYR A 155 -12.23 10.05 2.21
CA TYR A 155 -13.60 9.98 2.72
C TYR A 155 -14.55 10.73 1.81
N ALA A 156 -15.83 10.41 1.91
CA ALA A 156 -16.88 11.08 1.15
C ALA A 156 -17.77 11.91 2.09
N ARG A 157 -18.26 13.04 1.59
CA ARG A 157 -19.30 13.83 2.24
C ARG A 157 -20.17 14.46 1.16
N GLN A 158 -21.49 14.27 1.24
CA GLN A 158 -22.45 14.86 0.28
C GLN A 158 -22.08 14.58 -1.19
N GLY A 159 -21.68 13.34 -1.50
CA GLY A 159 -21.33 12.91 -2.86
C GLY A 159 -19.97 13.41 -3.36
N ASN A 160 -19.17 14.08 -2.53
CA ASN A 160 -17.84 14.57 -2.88
C ASN A 160 -16.74 13.82 -2.13
N LEU A 161 -15.60 13.59 -2.78
CA LEU A 161 -14.41 12.99 -2.18
C LEU A 161 -13.50 14.03 -1.53
N PHE A 162 -12.93 13.67 -0.39
CA PHE A 162 -12.01 14.49 0.39
C PHE A 162 -10.82 13.64 0.84
N ILE A 163 -9.69 14.30 1.05
CA ILE A 163 -8.48 13.69 1.62
C ILE A 163 -8.22 14.30 2.98
N SER A 164 -8.00 13.46 3.99
CA SER A 164 -7.51 13.92 5.27
C SER A 164 -6.05 14.37 5.17
N GLU A 165 -5.63 15.22 6.11
CA GLU A 165 -4.22 15.36 6.40
C GLU A 165 -3.59 13.99 6.73
N LYS A 166 -2.29 13.87 6.45
CA LYS A 166 -1.55 12.67 6.84
C LYS A 166 -1.39 12.66 8.35
N ARG A 167 -1.38 11.47 8.94
CA ARG A 167 -1.14 11.26 10.37
C ARG A 167 -0.02 10.27 10.59
N VAL A 168 0.88 10.55 11.54
CA VAL A 168 1.92 9.61 11.91
C VAL A 168 1.30 8.53 12.79
N ILE A 169 1.42 7.27 12.39
CA ILE A 169 0.82 6.13 13.11
C ILE A 169 1.86 5.19 13.72
N PHE A 170 3.13 5.32 13.34
CA PHE A 170 4.19 4.50 13.90
C PHE A 170 4.65 5.02 15.26
N HIS A 171 4.50 4.15 16.26
CA HIS A 171 4.87 4.39 17.65
C HIS A 171 5.69 3.20 18.13
N PRO A 172 7.02 3.20 17.90
CA PRO A 172 7.87 2.14 18.39
C PRO A 172 7.77 2.05 19.92
N HIS A 173 7.82 0.82 20.44
CA HIS A 173 7.88 0.58 21.89
C HIS A 173 9.11 1.27 22.51
N LYS A 174 9.15 1.32 23.85
CA LYS A 174 10.30 1.84 24.59
C LYS A 174 11.58 1.14 24.11
N ILE A 175 12.57 1.93 23.76
CA ILE A 175 13.81 1.44 23.16
C ILE A 175 14.79 1.02 24.24
N SER A 176 15.57 -0.03 23.96
CA SER A 176 16.63 -0.48 24.85
C SER A 176 17.85 0.45 24.83
N GLU A 177 18.51 0.61 25.97
CA GLU A 177 19.79 1.31 26.07
C GLU A 177 20.86 0.70 25.15
N LEU A 178 20.78 -0.61 24.89
CA LEU A 178 21.67 -1.29 23.94
C LEU A 178 21.51 -0.76 22.51
N ALA A 179 20.28 -0.52 22.06
CA ALA A 179 20.03 0.05 20.73
C ALA A 179 20.56 1.49 20.64
N ILE A 180 20.38 2.29 21.69
CA ILE A 180 20.90 3.67 21.75
C ILE A 180 22.43 3.66 21.68
N LYS A 181 23.08 2.79 22.47
CA LYS A 181 24.55 2.65 22.47
C LYS A 181 25.08 2.20 21.12
N ASP A 182 24.45 1.21 20.48
CA ASP A 182 24.83 0.71 19.16
C ASP A 182 24.78 1.82 18.09
N VAL A 183 23.68 2.56 18.02
CA VAL A 183 23.53 3.65 17.04
C VAL A 183 24.48 4.80 17.33
N ASN A 184 24.73 5.10 18.61
CA ASN A 184 25.72 6.11 18.98
C ASN A 184 27.13 5.69 18.54
N GLN A 185 27.51 4.44 18.77
CA GLN A 185 28.81 3.92 18.33
C GLN A 185 28.94 3.96 16.81
N MET A 186 27.90 3.57 16.07
CA MET A 186 27.85 3.66 14.62
C MET A 186 28.06 5.11 14.14
N TYR A 187 27.32 6.06 14.72
CA TYR A 187 27.41 7.48 14.39
C TYR A 187 28.83 8.03 14.59
N LEU A 188 29.41 7.79 15.77
CA LEU A 188 30.76 8.26 16.11
C LEU A 188 31.83 7.62 15.23
N THR A 189 31.67 6.33 14.91
CA THR A 189 32.59 5.61 14.02
C THR A 189 32.59 6.21 12.62
N GLN A 190 31.41 6.48 12.04
CA GLN A 190 31.31 7.13 10.74
C GLN A 190 31.93 8.53 10.74
N LYS A 191 31.66 9.31 11.79
CA LYS A 191 32.24 10.65 11.95
C LYS A 191 33.76 10.61 12.03
N LYS A 192 34.33 9.67 12.79
CA LYS A 192 35.79 9.49 12.92
C LYS A 192 36.44 9.05 11.62
N GLN A 193 35.80 8.14 10.89
CA GLN A 193 36.35 7.63 9.62
C GLN A 193 36.33 8.68 8.50
N ASN A 194 35.75 9.87 8.75
CA ASN A 194 35.40 10.84 7.72
C ASN A 194 34.68 10.16 6.55
N ASN A 195 33.93 9.10 6.87
CA ASN A 195 33.26 8.31 5.87
C ASN A 195 32.12 9.18 5.38
N LYS A 196 32.34 9.81 4.23
CA LYS A 196 31.38 10.73 3.65
C LYS A 196 30.08 10.00 3.36
N TYR A 197 30.10 8.69 3.10
CA TYR A 197 28.90 7.91 2.85
C TYR A 197 28.15 7.60 4.15
N GLY A 198 27.10 8.37 4.42
CA GLY A 198 26.11 8.06 5.44
C GLY A 198 25.35 6.80 5.03
N MET A 199 25.80 5.64 5.53
CA MET A 199 25.21 4.38 5.07
C MET A 199 23.72 4.28 5.47
N PRO A 200 22.86 3.70 4.61
CA PRO A 200 21.42 3.56 4.88
C PRO A 200 20.99 2.89 6.20
N PRO A 201 21.80 2.05 6.88
CA PRO A 201 21.46 1.58 8.22
C PRO A 201 21.43 2.69 9.28
N LEU A 202 22.27 3.74 9.17
CA LEU A 202 22.34 4.78 10.22
C LEU A 202 21.06 5.61 10.26
N SER A 203 20.59 6.10 9.11
CA SER A 203 19.36 6.92 9.03
C SER A 203 18.12 6.15 9.49
N LYS A 204 17.99 4.89 9.09
CA LYS A 204 16.92 3.97 9.54
C LYS A 204 16.87 3.83 11.05
N ARG A 205 18.02 3.55 11.67
CA ARG A 205 18.10 3.32 13.12
C ARG A 205 17.90 4.62 13.89
N LEU A 206 18.50 5.72 13.42
CA LEU A 206 18.23 7.06 13.95
C LEU A 206 16.75 7.42 13.88
N PHE A 207 16.08 7.09 12.77
CA PHE A 207 14.64 7.30 12.61
C PHE A 207 13.84 6.53 13.67
N VAL A 208 14.12 5.25 13.89
CA VAL A 208 13.42 4.48 14.92
C VAL A 208 13.68 5.03 16.31
N LEU A 209 14.92 5.38 16.64
CA LEU A 209 15.27 6.03 17.91
C LEU A 209 14.52 7.36 18.11
N ALA A 210 14.51 8.20 17.07
CA ALA A 210 13.83 9.49 17.07
C ALA A 210 12.31 9.33 17.23
N MET A 211 11.73 8.32 16.59
CA MET A 211 10.31 8.00 16.67
C MET A 211 9.89 7.54 18.07
N SER A 212 10.77 6.99 18.90
CA SER A 212 10.48 6.76 20.34
C SER A 212 10.73 7.98 21.23
N GLY A 213 11.14 9.12 20.67
CA GLY A 213 11.35 10.37 21.40
C GLY A 213 12.77 10.61 21.89
N HIS A 214 13.76 9.81 21.47
CA HIS A 214 15.15 10.03 21.87
C HIS A 214 15.73 11.31 21.21
N GLN A 215 15.94 12.36 22.00
CA GLN A 215 16.24 13.73 21.53
C GLN A 215 17.53 13.83 20.71
N VAL A 216 18.59 13.13 21.13
CA VAL A 216 19.86 13.11 20.40
C VAL A 216 19.66 12.51 19.00
N SER A 217 18.86 11.45 18.89
CA SER A 217 18.56 10.84 17.59
C SER A 217 17.66 11.70 16.71
N ILE A 218 16.71 12.44 17.29
CA ILE A 218 15.90 13.43 16.56
C ILE A 218 16.83 14.46 15.91
N THR A 219 17.72 15.04 16.71
CA THR A 219 18.65 16.09 16.25
C THR A 219 19.59 15.58 15.17
N ARG A 220 20.20 14.40 15.37
CA ARG A 220 21.10 13.76 14.41
C ARG A 220 20.39 13.40 13.10
N LEU A 221 19.18 12.85 13.17
CA LEU A 221 18.41 12.51 11.96
C LEU A 221 18.10 13.75 11.12
N LEU A 222 17.64 14.83 11.77
CA LEU A 222 17.24 16.07 11.08
C LEU A 222 18.41 16.86 10.49
N ASN A 223 19.63 16.61 10.96
CA ASN A 223 20.85 17.26 10.48
C ASN A 223 21.82 16.29 9.76
N LEU A 224 21.40 15.05 9.52
CA LEU A 224 22.31 14.01 9.01
C LEU A 224 22.98 14.41 7.69
N ASN A 225 22.24 15.07 6.80
CA ASN A 225 22.72 15.58 5.51
C ASN A 225 23.67 16.78 5.61
N LYS A 226 23.84 17.38 6.79
CA LYS A 226 24.84 18.43 7.04
C LYS A 226 26.15 17.84 7.56
N GLU A 227 26.09 16.65 8.15
CA GLU A 227 27.25 15.98 8.77
C GLU A 227 27.83 14.86 7.89
N PHE A 228 27.06 14.34 6.94
CA PHE A 228 27.46 13.25 6.04
C PHE A 228 26.95 13.51 4.61
N ASP A 229 27.65 12.98 3.61
CA ASP A 229 27.12 12.80 2.25
C ASP A 229 26.12 11.63 2.25
N VAL A 230 24.86 11.97 2.00
CA VAL A 230 23.71 11.07 2.06
C VAL A 230 23.04 10.94 0.70
N SER A 231 23.76 11.28 -0.38
CA SER A 231 23.28 11.19 -1.76
C SER A 231 22.74 9.80 -2.13
N GLU A 232 23.33 8.75 -1.57
CA GLU A 232 22.89 7.36 -1.77
C GLU A 232 21.69 6.95 -0.88
N ASP A 233 21.33 7.75 0.13
CA ASP A 233 20.21 7.45 1.01
C ASP A 233 18.91 8.15 0.58
N SER A 234 18.32 7.61 -0.49
CA SER A 234 17.03 8.05 -1.04
C SER A 234 15.86 8.06 -0.05
N ARG A 235 16.00 7.43 1.13
CA ARG A 235 14.93 7.33 2.15
C ARG A 235 15.02 8.40 3.22
N LEU A 236 16.19 9.02 3.42
CA LEU A 236 16.38 10.05 4.43
C LEU A 236 15.35 11.19 4.33
N PRO A 237 15.02 11.74 3.14
CA PRO A 237 13.98 12.76 3.02
C PRO A 237 12.63 12.30 3.60
N GLY A 238 12.25 11.05 3.36
CA GLY A 238 11.04 10.44 3.92
C GLY A 238 11.08 10.35 5.45
N TYR A 239 12.18 9.83 6.01
CA TYR A 239 12.36 9.77 7.47
C TYR A 239 12.26 11.15 8.13
N GLN A 240 12.91 12.16 7.55
CA GLN A 240 12.89 13.52 8.07
C GLN A 240 11.51 14.17 7.94
N ALA A 241 10.80 13.97 6.83
CA ALA A 241 9.45 14.49 6.63
C ALA A 241 8.48 13.93 7.68
N ILE A 242 8.51 12.62 7.91
CA ILE A 242 7.69 11.96 8.95
C ILE A 242 8.04 12.52 10.34
N MET A 243 9.33 12.67 10.65
CA MET A 243 9.76 13.18 11.95
C MET A 243 9.28 14.62 12.18
N ARG A 244 9.44 15.50 11.18
CA ARG A 244 8.93 16.89 11.25
C ARG A 244 7.41 16.91 11.44
N GLN A 245 6.69 16.06 10.75
CA GLN A 245 5.24 15.94 10.90
C GLN A 245 4.85 15.47 12.31
N LYS A 246 5.56 14.50 12.88
CA LYS A 246 5.35 14.04 14.27
C LYS A 246 5.57 15.16 15.28
N LEU A 247 6.60 15.99 15.09
CA LEU A 247 6.88 17.12 15.98
C LEU A 247 5.80 18.20 15.94
N LYS A 248 5.09 18.37 14.81
CA LYS A 248 3.94 19.29 14.69
C LYS A 248 2.66 18.77 15.34
N GLN A 249 2.59 17.48 15.66
CA GLN A 249 1.40 16.82 16.24
C GLN A 249 1.43 16.74 17.77
N LYS A 250 2.50 17.24 18.40
CA LYS A 250 2.65 17.36 19.85
C LYS A 250 2.26 18.76 20.29
#